data_AF-A0A126T461-F1
#
_entry.id   AF-A0A126T461-F1
#
_cell.length_a   1.000
_cell.length_b   1.000
_cell.length_c   1.000
_cell.angle_alpha   90.00
_cell.angle_beta   90.00
_cell.angle_gamma   90.00
#
_symmetry.space_group_name_H-M   'P 1'
#
loop_
_entity.id
_entity.type
_entity.pdbx_description
1 polymer ?
#
loop_
_entity_poly.entity_id
_entity_poly.type
_entity_poly.pdbx_seq_one_letter_code
_entity_poly.pdbx_strand_id
1 'polypeptide(L)'
;MSEDLFDVLYDLTDMFWQVGAIVSTVLMFVSFWALNLAVDQYAKASASTLLGPLAQSFGWVYFLLPLMIAAFAIFFGAKSYQAFIRDHRY
;
A
#
# COMPACT_ATOMS: atom_id res chain seq x y z
N MET A 1 -13.14 4.14 18.04
CA MET A 1 -12.60 5.49 17.80
C MET A 1 -11.52 5.51 16.70
N SER A 2 -11.45 4.47 15.86
CA SER A 2 -10.57 4.38 14.68
C SER A 2 -11.33 4.05 13.39
N GLU A 3 -12.65 3.81 13.48
CA GLU A 3 -13.53 3.59 12.32
C GLU A 3 -13.74 4.89 11.52
N ASP A 4 -13.67 6.05 12.16
CA ASP A 4 -13.95 7.34 11.48
C ASP A 4 -12.93 7.72 10.41
N LEU A 5 -11.64 7.38 10.54
CA LEU A 5 -10.65 7.87 9.57
C LEU A 5 -10.80 7.19 8.20
N PHE A 6 -11.05 5.88 8.21
CA PHE A 6 -11.24 5.14 6.96
C PHE A 6 -12.56 5.51 6.28
N ASP A 7 -13.64 5.66 7.05
CA ASP A 7 -14.94 6.07 6.52
C ASP A 7 -14.90 7.50 5.99
N VAL A 8 -14.28 8.43 6.72
CA VAL A 8 -14.08 9.81 6.26
C VAL A 8 -13.23 9.86 4.99
N LEU A 9 -12.13 9.09 4.92
CA LEU A 9 -11.32 9.01 3.70
C LEU A 9 -12.09 8.40 2.53
N TYR A 10 -12.96 7.43 2.80
CA TYR A 10 -13.80 6.80 1.80
C TYR A 10 -14.85 7.77 1.25
N ASP A 11 -15.60 8.43 2.13
CA ASP A 11 -16.61 9.43 1.77
C ASP A 11 -15.99 10.62 1.03
N LEU A 12 -14.82 11.10 1.48
CA LEU A 12 -14.06 12.15 0.78
C LEU A 12 -13.56 11.70 -0.59
N THR A 13 -13.18 10.43 -0.74
CA THR A 13 -12.73 9.89 -2.03
C THR A 13 -13.89 9.79 -3.02
N ASP A 14 -15.09 9.45 -2.54
CA ASP A 14 -16.30 9.40 -3.36
C ASP A 14 -16.82 10.80 -3.75
N MET A 15 -16.60 11.82 -2.90
CA MET A 15 -16.95 13.22 -3.18
C MET A 15 -15.91 13.95 -4.04
N PHE A 16 -14.62 13.66 -3.87
CA PHE A 16 -13.52 14.31 -4.57
C PHE A 16 -12.52 13.26 -5.06
N TRP A 17 -12.59 12.92 -6.36
CA TRP A 17 -11.67 11.97 -6.98
C TRP A 17 -10.19 12.32 -6.74
N GLN A 18 -9.87 13.62 -6.61
CA GLN A 18 -8.52 14.12 -6.32
C GLN A 18 -7.97 13.60 -4.97
N VAL A 19 -8.81 13.48 -3.94
CA VAL A 19 -8.39 13.00 -2.62
C VAL A 19 -7.99 11.52 -2.71
N GLY A 20 -8.81 10.69 -3.36
CA GLY A 20 -8.47 9.30 -3.59
C GLY A 20 -7.19 9.11 -4.43
N ALA A 21 -6.98 9.98 -5.42
CA ALA A 21 -5.75 9.96 -6.23
C ALA A 21 -4.51 10.33 -5.41
N ILE A 22 -4.61 11.34 -4.53
CA ILE A 22 -3.52 11.73 -3.62
C ILE A 22 -3.23 10.59 -2.64
N VAL A 23 -4.25 10.02 -1.99
CA VAL A 23 -4.10 8.90 -1.04
C VAL A 23 -3.47 7.69 -1.73
N SER A 24 -3.95 7.32 -2.91
CA SER A 24 -3.37 6.24 -3.73
C SER A 24 -1.90 6.49 -4.04
N THR A 25 -1.55 7.72 -4.48
CA THR A 25 -0.18 8.10 -4.80
C THR A 25 0.73 8.01 -3.58
N VAL A 26 0.30 8.55 -2.43
CA VAL A 26 1.05 8.49 -1.17
C VAL A 26 1.26 7.03 -0.74
N LEU A 27 0.20 6.22 -0.76
CA LEU A 27 0.30 4.79 -0.42
C LEU A 27 1.25 4.06 -1.36
N MET A 28 1.26 4.39 -2.65
CA MET A 28 2.18 3.79 -3.62
C MET A 28 3.64 4.14 -3.30
N PHE A 29 3.93 5.40 -2.98
CA PHE A 29 5.28 5.81 -2.54
C PHE A 29 5.71 5.10 -1.26
N VAL A 30 4.82 5.00 -0.27
CA VAL A 30 5.08 4.28 0.98
C VAL A 30 5.32 2.79 0.72
N SER A 31 4.58 2.18 -0.21
CA SER A 31 4.78 0.78 -0.60
C SER A 31 6.17 0.55 -1.19
N PHE A 32 6.64 1.42 -2.11
CA PHE A 32 7.99 1.32 -2.66
C PHE A 32 9.08 1.52 -1.60
N TRP A 33 8.89 2.48 -0.70
CA TRP A 33 9.82 2.69 0.41
C TRP A 33 9.87 1.47 1.34
N ALA A 34 8.70 0.93 1.71
CA ALA A 34 8.59 -0.28 2.53
C ALA A 34 9.20 -1.50 1.83
N LEU A 35 9.07 -1.61 0.50
CA LEU A 35 9.68 -2.67 -0.29
C LEU A 35 11.21 -2.60 -0.25
N ASN A 36 11.79 -1.39 -0.40
CA ASN A 36 13.23 -1.21 -0.28
C ASN A 36 13.74 -1.64 1.11
N LEU A 37 13.02 -1.28 2.17
CA LEU A 37 13.34 -1.74 3.52
C LEU A 37 13.20 -3.26 3.66
N ALA A 38 12.15 -3.86 3.10
CA ALA A 38 11.93 -5.31 3.14
C ALA A 38 13.08 -6.07 2.46
N VAL A 39 13.53 -5.60 1.30
CA VAL A 39 14.66 -6.21 0.57
C VAL A 39 15.95 -6.14 1.40
N ASP A 40 16.27 -4.99 1.98
CA ASP A 40 17.47 -4.81 2.81
C ASP A 40 17.43 -5.72 4.05
N GLN A 41 16.29 -5.79 4.74
CA GLN A 41 16.12 -6.65 5.92
C GLN A 41 16.17 -8.13 5.55
N TYR A 42 15.57 -8.53 4.43
CA TYR A 42 15.65 -9.89 3.92
C TYR A 42 17.08 -10.29 3.58
N ALA A 43 17.85 -9.41 2.93
CA ALA A 43 19.25 -9.66 2.61
C ALA A 43 20.11 -9.83 3.88
N LYS A 44 19.93 -8.97 4.87
CA LYS A 44 20.60 -9.06 6.18
C LYS A 44 20.25 -10.35 6.93
N ALA A 45 18.98 -10.71 6.95
CA ALA A 45 18.52 -11.95 7.58
C ALA A 45 19.07 -13.19 6.87
N SER A 46 19.12 -13.17 5.53
CA SER A 46 19.62 -14.29 4.72
C SER A 46 21.13 -14.52 4.88
N ALA A 47 21.90 -13.46 5.10
CA ALA A 47 23.34 -13.54 5.35
C ALA A 47 23.70 -13.97 6.79
N SER A 48 22.73 -13.98 7.71
CA SER A 48 22.95 -14.37 9.10
C SER A 48 23.03 -15.88 9.27
N THR A 49 24.03 -16.36 10.02
CA THR A 49 24.17 -17.79 10.34
C THR A 49 23.01 -18.32 11.19
N LEU A 50 22.38 -17.46 11.99
CA LEU A 50 21.25 -17.83 12.86
C LEU A 50 19.90 -17.69 12.16
N LEU A 51 19.71 -16.62 11.37
CA LEU A 51 18.42 -16.29 10.76
C LEU A 51 18.29 -16.76 9.31
N GLY A 52 19.40 -17.13 8.64
CA GLY A 52 19.43 -17.52 7.24
C GLY A 52 18.45 -18.65 6.87
N PRO A 53 18.39 -19.77 7.60
CA PRO A 53 17.44 -20.86 7.31
C PRO A 53 15.97 -20.44 7.44
N LEU A 54 15.67 -19.54 8.39
CA LEU A 54 14.33 -18.98 8.57
C LEU A 54 14.00 -17.97 7.47
N ALA A 55 14.94 -17.13 7.08
CA ALA A 55 14.78 -16.19 5.97
C ALA A 55 14.54 -16.93 4.65
N GLN A 56 15.23 -18.06 4.40
CA GLN A 56 14.96 -18.86 3.19
C GLN A 56 13.56 -19.49 3.20
N SER A 57 13.11 -19.98 4.36
CA SER A 57 11.79 -20.64 4.48
C SER A 57 10.61 -19.65 4.52
N PHE A 58 10.80 -18.50 5.17
CA PHE A 58 9.74 -17.53 5.47
C PHE A 58 10.02 -16.13 4.90
N GLY A 59 10.95 -16.01 3.94
CA GLY A 59 11.37 -14.74 3.36
C GLY A 59 10.24 -13.94 2.72
N TRP A 60 9.20 -14.63 2.24
CA TRP A 60 8.00 -14.00 1.67
C TRP A 60 7.27 -13.09 2.67
N VAL A 61 7.39 -13.34 3.99
CA VAL A 61 6.74 -12.54 5.04
C VAL A 61 7.23 -11.09 5.04
N TYR A 62 8.51 -10.86 4.72
CA TYR A 62 9.08 -9.51 4.61
C TYR A 62 8.36 -8.65 3.55
N PHE A 63 7.77 -9.30 2.54
CA PHE A 63 7.11 -8.64 1.42
C PHE A 63 5.60 -8.48 1.60
N LEU A 64 5.00 -9.04 2.65
CA LEU A 64 3.56 -8.92 2.90
C LEU A 64 3.12 -7.48 3.13
N LEU A 65 3.82 -6.74 4.00
CA LEU A 65 3.48 -5.37 4.33
C LEU A 65 3.51 -4.44 3.08
N PRO A 66 4.60 -4.37 2.29
CA PRO A 66 4.61 -3.53 1.10
C PRO A 66 3.55 -3.96 0.08
N LEU A 67 3.27 -5.27 -0.06
CA LEU A 67 2.20 -5.77 -0.93
C LEU A 67 0.80 -5.34 -0.45
N MET A 68 0.53 -5.39 0.85
CA MET A 68 -0.75 -4.92 1.41
C MET A 68 -0.94 -3.42 1.18
N ILE A 69 0.10 -2.62 1.39
CA ILE A 69 0.05 -1.17 1.15
C ILE A 69 -0.16 -0.90 -0.35
N ALA A 70 0.50 -1.64 -1.24
CA ALA A 70 0.27 -1.55 -2.68
C ALA A 70 -1.16 -1.90 -3.07
N ALA A 71 -1.74 -2.95 -2.47
CA ALA A 71 -3.11 -3.35 -2.71
C ALA A 71 -4.10 -2.22 -2.32
N PHE A 72 -3.88 -1.57 -1.18
CA PHE A 72 -4.68 -0.40 -0.78
C PHE A 72 -4.47 0.78 -1.74
N ALA A 73 -3.24 1.05 -2.18
CA ALA A 73 -2.95 2.09 -3.16
C ALA A 73 -3.76 1.87 -4.45
N ILE A 74 -3.78 0.63 -4.96
CA ILE A 74 -4.55 0.26 -6.15
C ILE A 74 -6.06 0.40 -5.89
N PHE A 75 -6.55 -0.02 -4.73
CA PHE A 75 -7.97 0.08 -4.38
C PHE A 75 -8.46 1.54 -4.38
N PHE A 76 -7.76 2.44 -3.68
CA PHE A 76 -8.09 3.87 -3.66
C PHE A 76 -7.92 4.51 -5.04
N GLY A 77 -6.91 4.11 -5.81
CA GLY A 77 -6.69 4.59 -7.17
C GLY A 77 -7.81 4.19 -8.13
N ALA A 78 -8.26 2.93 -8.07
CA ALA A 78 -9.37 2.43 -8.87
C ALA A 78 -10.68 3.15 -8.52
N LYS A 79 -10.95 3.37 -7.23
CA LYS A 79 -12.11 4.14 -6.76
C LYS A 79 -12.07 5.59 -7.24
N SER A 80 -10.94 6.26 -7.09
CA SER A 80 -10.71 7.61 -7.59
C SER A 80 -10.94 7.70 -9.11
N TYR A 81 -10.42 6.75 -9.87
CA TYR A 81 -10.61 6.70 -11.33
C TYR A 81 -12.08 6.52 -11.73
N GLN A 82 -12.83 5.69 -11.00
CA GLN A 82 -14.27 5.54 -11.22
C GLN A 82 -15.03 6.84 -10.92
N ALA A 83 -14.70 7.54 -9.83
CA ALA A 83 -15.29 8.83 -9.49
C ALA A 83 -14.94 9.90 -10.56
N PHE A 84 -13.70 9.93 -11.04
CA PHE A 84 -13.27 10.82 -12.12
C PHE A 84 -14.08 10.62 -13.40
N ILE A 85 -14.26 9.36 -13.85
CA ILE A 85 -15.07 9.06 -15.03
C ILE A 85 -16.52 9.47 -14.82
N ARG A 86 -17.09 9.23 -13.63
CA ARG A 86 -18.47 9.61 -13.31
C ARG A 86 -18.67 11.12 -13.43
N ASP A 87 -17.75 11.91 -12.90
CA ASP A 87 -17.85 13.37 -12.88
C ASP A 87 -17.61 14.00 -14.27
N HIS A 88 -16.81 13.37 -15.13
CA HIS A 88 -16.49 13.88 -16.48
C HIS A 88 -17.37 13.30 -17.60
N ARG A 89 -18.31 12.40 -17.27
CA ARG A 89 -19.28 11.85 -18.24
C ARG A 89 -20.55 12.70 -18.40
N TYR A 90 -20.76 13.67 -17.50
CA TYR A 90 -21.85 14.63 -17.52
C TYR A 90 -21.30 16.04 -17.75
#